data_AF-A0A644YNH3-F1
#
_entry.id   AF-A0A644YNH3-F1
#
_cell.length_a   1.000
_cell.length_b   1.000
_cell.length_c   1.000
_cell.angle_alpha   90.00
_cell.angle_beta   90.00
_cell.angle_gamma   90.00
#
_symmetry.space_group_name_H-M   'P 1'
#
loop_
_entity.id
_entity.type
_entity.pdbx_description
1 polymer ?
#
loop_
_entity_poly.entity_id
_entity_poly.type
_entity_poly.pdbx_seq_one_letter_code
_entity_poly.pdbx_strand_id
1 'polypeptide(L)'
;MKEKFITLKHHADDYECMWNGIEDLYIRDTGEKLPPSFFFSLSSFGSFCYMKTPKSDLKRMIALGDGRTKQMYEFLAPTAGFEYKHYEYKTFEQAIKKAKAEIDAGHPPVLGALDMYYLPY
;
A
#
# COMPACT_ATOMS: atom_id res chain seq x y z
N MET A 1 10.30 2.74 -31.11
CA MET A 1 9.24 1.93 -30.47
C MET A 1 8.03 2.83 -30.29
N LYS A 2 6.81 2.37 -30.57
CA LYS A 2 5.61 3.10 -30.18
C LYS A 2 5.44 2.91 -28.67
N GLU A 3 5.58 3.98 -27.91
CA GLU A 3 5.34 3.95 -26.46
C GLU A 3 3.86 3.63 -26.21
N LYS A 4 3.60 2.61 -25.39
CA LYS A 4 2.24 2.22 -25.02
C LYS A 4 1.90 2.92 -23.71
N PHE A 5 1.12 3.99 -23.79
CA PHE A 5 0.64 4.70 -22.62
C PHE A 5 -0.60 4.02 -22.06
N ILE A 6 -0.62 3.83 -20.74
CA ILE A 6 -1.82 3.43 -20.01
C ILE A 6 -2.38 4.72 -19.40
N THR A 7 -3.60 5.11 -19.79
CA THR A 7 -4.30 6.20 -19.15
C THR A 7 -5.04 5.64 -17.94
N LEU A 8 -4.74 6.18 -16.76
CA LEU A 8 -5.36 5.75 -15.52
C LEU A 8 -5.93 6.99 -14.82
N LYS A 9 -7.20 6.92 -14.46
CA LYS A 9 -7.87 8.02 -13.76
C LYS A 9 -7.48 7.94 -12.29
N HIS A 10 -6.73 8.91 -11.82
CA HIS A 10 -6.29 8.98 -10.44
C HIS A 10 -7.47 9.28 -9.50
N HIS A 11 -7.72 8.37 -8.57
CA HIS A 11 -8.54 8.54 -7.39
C HIS A 11 -7.66 9.21 -6.32
N ALA A 12 -7.88 10.50 -6.10
CA ALA A 12 -7.11 11.29 -5.17
C ALA A 12 -8.00 11.77 -4.04
N ASP A 13 -7.80 11.20 -2.85
CA ASP A 13 -8.42 11.66 -1.61
C ASP A 13 -7.35 12.11 -0.59
N ASP A 14 -7.76 13.02 0.29
CA ASP A 14 -6.89 13.59 1.32
C ASP A 14 -6.45 12.53 2.33
N TYR A 15 -5.17 12.56 2.72
CA TYR A 15 -4.56 11.61 3.67
C TYR A 15 -4.49 10.13 3.21
N GLU A 16 -4.75 9.87 1.92
CA GLU A 16 -4.78 8.52 1.34
C GLU A 16 -3.63 8.23 0.37
N CYS A 17 -2.53 8.99 0.45
CA CYS A 17 -1.39 8.83 -0.45
C CYS A 17 -0.84 7.40 -0.51
N MET A 18 -0.99 6.63 0.57
CA MET A 18 -0.59 5.22 0.66
C MET A 18 -1.63 4.25 0.07
N TRP A 19 -2.78 4.72 -0.41
CA TRP A 19 -3.89 3.91 -0.92
C TRP A 19 -4.28 4.27 -2.34
N ASN A 20 -4.20 5.55 -2.71
CA ASN A 20 -4.63 6.05 -4.02
C ASN A 20 -4.10 5.21 -5.19
N GLY A 21 -2.80 4.86 -5.17
CA GLY A 21 -2.19 4.08 -6.25
C GLY A 21 -2.70 2.65 -6.38
N ILE A 22 -3.13 2.01 -5.29
CA ILE A 22 -3.70 0.65 -5.35
C ILE A 22 -5.20 0.68 -5.65
N GLU A 23 -5.92 1.69 -5.16
CA GLU A 23 -7.33 1.92 -5.52
C GLU A 23 -7.50 2.23 -7.00
N ASP A 24 -6.58 3.02 -7.56
CA ASP A 24 -6.44 3.28 -9.00
C ASP A 24 -6.42 2.00 -9.83
N LEU A 25 -5.56 1.05 -9.44
CA LEU A 25 -5.44 -0.24 -10.12
C LEU A 25 -6.71 -1.08 -9.95
N TYR A 26 -7.26 -1.10 -8.74
CA TYR A 26 -8.49 -1.83 -8.44
C TYR A 26 -9.69 -1.31 -9.26
N ILE A 27 -9.89 0.01 -9.30
CA ILE A 27 -10.97 0.66 -10.06
C ILE A 27 -10.82 0.37 -11.55
N ARG A 28 -9.58 0.43 -12.08
CA ARG A 28 -9.33 0.10 -13.50
C ARG A 28 -9.72 -1.34 -13.82
N ASP A 29 -9.32 -2.29 -12.98
CA ASP A 29 -9.47 -3.72 -13.29
C ASP A 29 -10.88 -4.25 -13.03
N THR A 30 -11.59 -3.67 -12.06
CA THR A 30 -12.94 -4.09 -11.68
C THR A 30 -14.05 -3.25 -12.30
N GLY A 31 -13.76 -2.00 -12.67
CA GLY A 31 -14.79 -1.03 -13.08
C GLY A 31 -15.64 -0.48 -11.93
N GLU A 32 -15.30 -0.85 -10.68
CA GLU A 32 -16.04 -0.42 -9.50
C GLU A 32 -15.83 1.06 -9.19
N LYS A 33 -16.78 1.64 -8.45
CA LYS A 33 -16.65 2.98 -7.89
C LYS A 33 -16.45 2.88 -6.39
N LEU A 34 -15.25 3.19 -5.92
CA LEU A 34 -14.94 3.19 -4.49
C LEU A 34 -15.45 4.50 -3.85
N PRO A 35 -15.99 4.44 -2.62
CA PRO A 35 -16.14 5.63 -1.80
C PRO A 35 -14.77 6.15 -1.34
N PRO A 36 -14.66 7.42 -0.94
CA PRO A 36 -13.46 7.92 -0.27
C PRO A 36 -13.09 7.07 0.95
N SER A 37 -11.79 6.93 1.23
CA SER A 37 -11.26 6.21 2.39
C SER A 37 -11.60 4.73 2.44
N PHE A 38 -11.93 4.11 1.31
CA PHE A 38 -12.34 2.72 1.28
C PHE A 38 -11.21 1.78 1.71
N PHE A 39 -10.06 1.80 1.02
CA PHE A 39 -8.93 0.93 1.40
C PHE A 39 -8.28 1.38 2.70
N PHE A 40 -8.29 2.69 2.97
CA PHE A 40 -7.88 3.23 4.27
C PHE A 40 -8.67 2.57 5.42
N SER A 41 -9.99 2.54 5.33
CA SER A 41 -10.85 1.93 6.36
C SER A 41 -10.70 0.42 6.40
N LEU A 42 -10.63 -0.23 5.23
CA LEU A 42 -10.51 -1.68 5.11
C LEU A 42 -9.16 -2.19 5.67
N SER A 43 -8.10 -1.37 5.59
CA SER A 43 -6.76 -1.70 6.09
C SER A 43 -6.68 -1.83 7.63
N SER A 44 -7.76 -1.50 8.35
CA SER A 44 -7.77 -1.42 9.81
C SER A 44 -6.77 -0.40 10.37
N PHE A 45 -6.39 0.62 9.58
CA PHE A 45 -5.61 1.74 10.08
C PHE A 45 -6.37 2.49 11.18
N GLY A 46 -5.68 2.78 12.28
CA GLY A 46 -6.32 3.39 13.45
C GLY A 46 -7.26 2.45 14.22
N SER A 47 -7.44 1.19 13.79
CA SER A 47 -8.08 0.18 14.62
C SER A 47 -7.29 0.00 15.92
N PHE A 48 -7.98 -0.28 17.02
CA PHE A 48 -7.32 -0.50 18.29
C PHE A 48 -7.76 -1.80 18.95
N CYS A 49 -6.82 -2.44 19.62
CA CYS A 49 -7.07 -3.60 20.47
C CYS A 49 -6.70 -3.26 21.90
N TYR A 50 -7.69 -3.31 22.80
CA TYR A 50 -7.47 -3.21 24.23
C TYR A 50 -7.29 -4.61 24.82
N MET A 51 -6.10 -4.87 25.35
CA MET A 51 -5.75 -6.16 25.94
C MET A 51 -5.61 -6.03 27.45
N LYS A 52 -6.21 -6.96 28.19
CA LYS A 52 -6.09 -7.07 29.65
C LYS A 52 -5.60 -8.47 30.01
N THR A 53 -4.53 -8.55 30.81
CA THR A 53 -4.00 -9.84 31.29
C THR A 53 -3.53 -9.74 32.74
N PRO A 54 -3.82 -10.76 33.59
CA PRO A 54 -3.25 -10.83 34.93
C PRO A 54 -1.80 -11.34 34.93
N LYS A 55 -1.31 -11.91 33.81
CA LYS A 55 -0.04 -12.66 33.73
C LYS A 55 1.21 -11.81 33.43
N SER A 56 1.06 -10.52 33.15
CA SER A 56 2.17 -9.58 32.87
C SER A 56 2.17 -8.48 33.93
N ASP A 57 3.32 -7.87 34.26
CA ASP A 57 3.37 -6.69 35.13
C ASP A 57 2.57 -5.53 34.53
N LEU A 58 2.63 -5.36 33.20
CA LEU A 58 1.76 -4.45 32.47
C LEU A 58 0.40 -5.12 32.23
N LYS A 59 -0.58 -4.78 33.08
CA LYS A 59 -1.91 -5.42 33.08
C LYS A 59 -2.84 -4.98 31.93
N ARG A 60 -2.52 -3.87 31.27
CA ARG A 60 -3.36 -3.22 30.26
C ARG A 60 -2.49 -2.69 29.12
N MET A 61 -2.88 -2.95 27.89
CA MET A 61 -2.19 -2.47 26.69
C MET A 61 -3.21 -2.04 25.64
N ILE A 62 -2.89 -0.98 24.91
CA ILE A 62 -3.58 -0.59 23.69
C ILE A 62 -2.61 -0.82 22.55
N ALA A 63 -3.00 -1.65 21.58
CA ALA A 63 -2.33 -1.74 20.29
C ALA A 63 -3.13 -0.93 19.27
N LEU A 64 -2.45 -0.13 18.45
CA LEU A 64 -3.04 0.63 17.35
C LEU A 64 -2.53 0.06 16.03
N GLY A 65 -3.39 -0.04 15.02
CA GLY A 65 -2.98 -0.31 13.64
C GLY A 65 -2.16 0.88 13.12
N ASP A 66 -0.84 0.70 12.98
CA ASP A 66 0.14 1.79 12.82
C ASP A 66 0.44 2.18 11.37
N GLY A 67 -0.31 1.69 10.39
CA GLY A 67 -0.26 2.21 9.01
C GLY A 67 0.86 1.69 8.14
N ARG A 68 1.54 0.62 8.56
CA ARG A 68 2.64 0.05 7.77
C ARG A 68 2.10 -0.55 6.48
N THR A 69 2.30 0.18 5.40
CA THR A 69 1.69 -0.10 4.09
C THR A 69 2.03 -1.50 3.58
N LYS A 70 3.26 -1.96 3.80
CA LYS A 70 3.69 -3.33 3.48
C LYS A 70 2.79 -4.39 4.11
N GLN A 71 2.59 -4.28 5.43
CA GLN A 71 1.79 -5.24 6.20
C GLN A 71 0.31 -5.11 5.87
N MET A 72 -0.15 -3.88 5.63
CA MET A 72 -1.55 -3.63 5.33
C MET A 72 -1.93 -4.08 3.92
N TYR A 73 -1.08 -3.90 2.92
CA TYR A 73 -1.32 -4.47 1.59
C TYR A 73 -1.34 -5.99 1.63
N GLU A 74 -0.43 -6.61 2.38
CA GLU A 74 -0.44 -8.05 2.59
C GLU A 74 -1.73 -8.52 3.28
N PHE A 75 -2.22 -7.78 4.27
CA PHE A 75 -3.49 -8.03 4.94
C PHE A 75 -4.71 -7.85 4.01
N LEU A 76 -4.69 -6.84 3.15
CA LEU A 76 -5.79 -6.51 2.22
C LEU A 76 -5.86 -7.46 1.03
N ALA A 77 -4.72 -7.94 0.53
CA ALA A 77 -4.59 -8.77 -0.67
C ALA A 77 -5.64 -9.88 -0.80
N PRO A 78 -5.86 -10.76 0.21
CA PRO A 78 -6.86 -11.82 0.10
C PRO A 78 -8.31 -11.30 0.02
N THR A 79 -8.59 -10.16 0.66
CA THR A 79 -9.93 -9.56 0.69
C THR A 79 -10.23 -8.80 -0.59
N ALA A 80 -9.25 -8.04 -1.09
CA ALA A 80 -9.38 -7.24 -2.30
C ALA A 80 -9.10 -8.03 -3.60
N GLY A 81 -8.58 -9.25 -3.50
CA GLY A 81 -8.43 -10.17 -4.62
C GLY A 81 -7.23 -9.90 -5.52
N PHE A 82 -6.15 -9.31 -5.01
CA PHE A 82 -4.91 -9.08 -5.78
C PHE A 82 -3.74 -9.93 -5.27
N GLU A 83 -2.83 -10.30 -6.17
CA GLU A 83 -1.53 -10.87 -5.79
C GLU A 83 -0.61 -9.75 -5.31
N TYR A 84 -0.07 -9.87 -4.09
CA TYR A 84 0.82 -8.86 -3.51
C TYR A 84 2.28 -9.28 -3.60
N LYS A 85 3.12 -8.42 -4.20
CA LYS A 85 4.59 -8.54 -4.19
C LYS A 85 5.21 -7.23 -3.73
N HIS A 86 6.13 -7.33 -2.77
CA HIS A 86 6.87 -6.18 -2.25
C HIS A 86 8.35 -6.29 -2.61
N TYR A 87 8.95 -5.19 -3.06
CA TYR A 87 10.37 -5.12 -3.37
C TYR A 87 10.99 -3.89 -2.71
N GLU A 88 12.14 -4.10 -2.06
CA GLU A 88 12.91 -3.05 -1.41
C GLU A 88 14.28 -2.95 -2.09
N TYR A 89 14.77 -1.73 -2.27
CA TYR A 89 16.05 -1.46 -2.92
C TYR A 89 16.82 -0.39 -2.17
N LYS A 90 18.16 -0.42 -2.30
CA LYS A 90 19.05 0.53 -1.62
C LYS A 90 19.24 1.83 -2.39
N THR A 91 19.01 1.82 -3.70
CA THR A 91 19.17 3.00 -4.55
C THR A 91 17.96 3.22 -5.43
N PHE A 92 17.73 4.47 -5.79
CA PHE A 92 16.64 4.87 -6.68
C PHE A 92 16.75 4.19 -8.05
N GLU A 93 17.96 4.07 -8.61
CA GLU A 93 18.21 3.43 -9.91
C GLU A 93 17.77 1.97 -9.92
N GLN A 94 18.02 1.23 -8.82
CA GLN A 94 17.58 -0.15 -8.68
C GLN A 94 16.06 -0.24 -8.63
N ALA A 95 15.41 0.63 -7.84
CA ALA A 95 13.95 0.68 -7.73
C ALA A 95 13.29 0.99 -9.08
N ILE A 96 13.76 2.02 -9.79
CA ILE A 96 13.22 2.40 -11.11
C ILE A 96 13.48 1.31 -12.15
N LYS A 97 14.64 0.65 -12.13
CA LYS A 97 14.92 -0.48 -13.02
C LYS A 97 13.91 -1.61 -12.81
N LYS A 98 13.60 -1.95 -11.55
CA LYS A 98 12.57 -2.95 -11.25
C LYS A 98 11.18 -2.49 -11.69
N ALA A 99 10.79 -1.26 -11.38
CA ALA A 99 9.48 -0.72 -11.75
C ALA A 99 9.24 -0.82 -13.26
N LYS A 100 10.24 -0.46 -14.08
CA LYS A 100 10.18 -0.60 -15.54
C LYS A 100 10.03 -2.07 -15.97
N ALA A 101 10.79 -2.98 -15.37
CA ALA A 101 10.70 -4.40 -15.70
C ALA A 101 9.32 -4.99 -15.38
N GLU A 102 8.68 -4.58 -14.27
CA GLU A 102 7.31 -4.98 -13.95
C GLU A 102 6.30 -4.40 -14.94
N ILE A 103 6.45 -3.13 -15.33
CA ILE A 103 5.62 -2.51 -16.39
C ILE A 103 5.76 -3.29 -17.71
N ASP A 104 6.98 -3.63 -18.11
CA ASP A 104 7.26 -4.39 -19.34
C ASP A 104 6.65 -5.81 -19.28
N ALA A 105 6.53 -6.38 -18.07
CA ALA A 105 5.85 -7.66 -17.81
C ALA A 105 4.31 -7.54 -17.72
N GLY A 106 3.75 -6.33 -17.76
CA GLY A 106 2.31 -6.09 -17.63
C GLY A 106 1.81 -6.02 -16.18
N HIS A 107 2.70 -5.79 -15.22
CA HIS A 107 2.41 -5.65 -13.80
C HIS A 107 2.64 -4.20 -13.37
N PRO A 108 1.60 -3.35 -13.36
CA PRO A 108 1.76 -1.94 -13.00
C PRO A 108 2.15 -1.80 -11.51
N PRO A 109 3.35 -1.28 -11.18
CA PRO A 109 3.79 -1.17 -9.80
C PRO A 109 3.21 0.08 -9.13
N VAL A 110 2.87 -0.02 -7.84
CA VAL A 110 2.65 1.15 -6.98
C VAL A 110 3.98 1.51 -6.31
N LEU A 111 4.42 2.74 -6.50
CA LEU A 111 5.64 3.25 -5.87
C LEU A 111 5.27 3.85 -4.51
N GLY A 112 5.53 3.09 -3.44
CA GLY A 112 5.36 3.54 -2.05
C GLY A 112 6.60 4.25 -1.52
N ALA A 113 6.45 4.87 -0.33
CA ALA A 113 7.44 5.70 0.37
C ALA A 113 8.87 5.38 -0.05
N LEU A 114 9.43 6.21 -0.94
CA LEU A 114 10.83 6.19 -1.30
C LEU A 114 11.58 6.41 0.00
N ASP A 115 12.03 5.31 0.58
CA ASP A 115 12.46 5.28 1.95
C ASP A 115 13.64 6.25 2.12
N MET A 116 13.39 7.33 2.86
CA MET A 116 14.42 8.30 3.18
C MET A 116 15.39 7.77 4.27
N TYR A 117 15.21 6.55 4.78
CA TYR A 117 16.07 5.94 5.82
C TYR A 117 17.56 5.97 5.50
N TYR A 118 17.91 5.93 4.21
CA TYR A 118 19.30 5.89 3.74
C TYR A 118 19.76 7.20 3.09
N LEU A 119 18.91 8.24 3.08
CA LEU A 119 19.37 9.56 2.65
C LEU A 119 20.16 10.19 3.80
N PRO A 120 21.38 10.69 3.55
CA PRO A 120 22.08 11.49 4.55
C PRO A 120 21.23 12.72 4.90
N TYR A 121 20.98 12.91 6.19
CA TYR A 121 20.37 14.13 6.73
C TYR A 121 21.38 15.28 6.74
#